data_AF-E3NM14-F1
#
_entry.id   AF-E3NM14-F1
#
_cell.length_a   1.000
_cell.length_b   1.000
_cell.length_c   1.000
_cell.angle_alpha   90.00
_cell.angle_beta   90.00
_cell.angle_gamma   90.00
#
_symmetry.space_group_name_H-M   'P 1'
#
loop_
_entity.id
_entity.type
_entity.pdbx_description
1 polymer ?
#
loop_
_entity_poly.entity_id
_entity_poly.type
_entity_poly.pdbx_seq_one_letter_code
_entity_poly.pdbx_strand_id
1 'polypeptide(L)'
;MNINTEVLRNFTARTLKSWSGYQLALDNSCGGDETKEKDKWFLDVLCEQMTISRGLKAEELEEWLTNVLYHDFDLILEDDSSYQIAFFLLEGFGYIKNNNEQGLQQLMSKLPSDEELAKVKRESVRGAENEDEDDEDMEIPEDEEEEEGPSEPRGPQRQVVVDDDGWTTITKRQ
;
A
#
# COMPACT_ATOMS: atom_id res chain seq x y z
N MET A 1 -26.01 19.76 -18.44
CA MET A 1 -25.75 18.32 -18.21
C MET A 1 -25.67 18.15 -16.71
N ASN A 2 -26.59 17.40 -16.12
CA ASN A 2 -26.52 17.09 -14.70
C ASN A 2 -25.64 15.86 -14.56
N ILE A 3 -24.39 16.07 -14.12
CA ILE A 3 -23.47 14.97 -13.82
C ILE A 3 -23.97 14.32 -12.53
N ASN A 4 -24.05 12.98 -12.51
CA ASN A 4 -24.37 12.26 -11.28
C ASN A 4 -23.13 12.28 -10.37
N THR A 5 -23.11 13.25 -9.46
CA THR A 5 -21.98 13.50 -8.55
C THR A 5 -21.76 12.38 -7.56
N GLU A 6 -22.83 11.69 -7.15
CA GLU A 6 -22.74 10.53 -6.24
C GLU A 6 -22.05 9.34 -6.93
N VAL A 7 -22.43 9.05 -8.17
CA VAL A 7 -21.78 7.99 -8.97
C VAL A 7 -20.32 8.35 -9.25
N LEU A 8 -20.04 9.61 -9.57
CA LEU A 8 -18.66 10.09 -9.74
C LEU A 8 -17.83 9.89 -8.48
N ARG A 9 -18.34 10.34 -7.33
CA ARG A 9 -17.63 10.22 -6.06
C ARG A 9 -17.33 8.77 -5.69
N ASN A 10 -18.31 7.88 -5.85
CA ASN A 10 -18.12 6.46 -5.60
C ASN A 10 -17.09 5.82 -6.54
N PHE A 11 -17.14 6.17 -7.83
CA PHE A 11 -16.16 5.70 -8.81
C PHE A 11 -14.75 6.20 -8.48
N THR A 12 -14.58 7.50 -8.22
CA THR A 12 -13.29 8.09 -7.86
C THR A 12 -12.73 7.46 -6.60
N ALA A 13 -13.54 7.30 -5.55
CA ALA A 13 -13.12 6.66 -4.31
C ALA A 13 -12.65 5.21 -4.53
N ARG A 14 -13.35 4.47 -5.40
CA ARG A 14 -12.95 3.11 -5.76
C ARG A 14 -11.61 3.07 -6.49
N THR A 15 -11.40 3.99 -7.43
CA THR A 15 -10.15 4.12 -8.19
C THR A 15 -8.97 4.49 -7.28
N LEU A 16 -9.16 5.45 -6.35
CA LEU A 16 -8.13 5.80 -5.35
C LEU A 16 -7.81 4.61 -4.42
N LYS A 17 -8.82 3.82 -4.05
CA LYS A 17 -8.62 2.60 -3.24
C LYS A 17 -7.82 1.52 -3.97
N SER A 18 -7.92 1.43 -5.29
CA SER A 18 -7.11 0.51 -6.09
C SER A 18 -5.70 0.99 -6.37
N TRP A 19 -5.39 2.26 -6.09
CA TRP A 19 -4.07 2.83 -6.31
C TRP A 19 -3.12 2.44 -5.18
N SER A 20 -2.38 1.36 -5.37
CA SER A 20 -1.51 0.75 -4.34
C SER A 20 -0.50 1.72 -3.73
N GLY A 21 0.22 2.49 -4.57
CA GLY A 21 1.19 3.48 -4.09
C GLY A 21 0.55 4.54 -3.19
N TYR A 22 -0.64 5.01 -3.55
CA TYR A 22 -1.40 5.96 -2.73
C TYR A 22 -1.90 5.32 -1.43
N GLN A 23 -2.46 4.10 -1.48
CA GLN A 23 -2.92 3.40 -0.27
C GLN A 23 -1.77 3.14 0.72
N LEU A 24 -0.59 2.78 0.22
CA LEU A 24 0.60 2.59 1.04
C LEU A 24 1.02 3.92 1.71
N ALA A 25 0.94 5.04 1.00
CA ALA A 25 1.23 6.36 1.55
C ALA A 25 0.26 6.76 2.67
N LEU A 26 -1.03 6.42 2.51
CA LEU A 26 -2.03 6.62 3.57
C LEU A 26 -1.74 5.77 4.81
N ASP A 27 -1.36 4.51 4.62
CA ASP A 27 -1.00 3.61 5.72
C ASP A 27 0.24 4.11 6.49
N ASN A 28 1.20 4.71 5.79
CA ASN A 28 2.41 5.29 6.39
C ASN A 28 2.23 6.72 6.89
N SER A 29 1.01 7.28 6.81
CA SER A 29 0.71 8.65 7.22
C SER A 29 1.63 9.70 6.56
N CYS A 30 1.93 9.54 5.27
CA CYS A 30 2.80 10.46 4.53
C CYS A 30 2.26 11.91 4.50
N GLY A 31 0.95 12.12 4.73
CA GLY A 31 0.35 13.45 4.90
C GLY A 31 0.41 14.03 6.33
N GLY A 32 1.08 13.36 7.27
CA GLY A 32 1.11 13.70 8.70
C GLY A 32 -0.12 13.24 9.48
N ASP A 33 -0.35 13.81 10.66
CA ASP A 33 -1.49 13.46 11.54
C ASP A 33 -2.86 13.66 10.86
N GLU A 34 -2.91 14.57 9.88
CA GLU A 34 -4.11 14.92 9.11
C GLU A 34 -4.30 14.05 7.85
N THR A 35 -3.50 12.99 7.65
CA THR A 35 -3.56 12.14 6.43
C THR A 35 -4.97 11.67 6.10
N LYS A 36 -5.78 11.29 7.11
CA LYS A 36 -7.17 10.84 6.92
C LYS A 36 -8.12 11.96 6.49
N GLU A 37 -7.85 13.18 6.90
CA GLU A 37 -8.65 14.35 6.51
C GLU A 37 -8.28 14.79 5.10
N LYS A 38 -6.96 14.77 4.80
CA LYS A 38 -6.43 15.01 3.45
C LYS A 38 -6.94 14.01 2.43
N ASP A 39 -7.07 12.72 2.77
CA ASP A 39 -7.68 11.71 1.88
C ASP A 39 -9.12 12.08 1.47
N LYS A 40 -9.95 12.47 2.45
CA LYS A 40 -11.33 12.91 2.19
C LYS A 40 -11.36 14.18 1.35
N TRP A 41 -10.54 15.16 1.71
CA TRP A 41 -10.40 16.42 0.97
C TRP A 41 -9.96 16.16 -0.48
N PHE A 42 -8.98 15.28 -0.67
CA PHE A 42 -8.43 14.95 -1.98
C PHE A 42 -9.50 14.31 -2.89
N LEU A 43 -10.29 13.37 -2.36
CA LEU A 43 -11.42 12.80 -3.08
C LEU A 43 -12.40 13.86 -3.57
N ASP A 44 -12.78 14.80 -2.69
CA ASP A 44 -13.77 15.83 -3.01
C ASP A 44 -13.21 16.81 -4.04
N VAL A 45 -11.98 17.31 -3.86
CA VAL A 45 -11.31 18.23 -4.81
C VAL A 45 -11.05 17.56 -6.15
N LEU A 46 -10.68 16.29 -6.19
CA LEU A 46 -10.49 15.55 -7.44
C LEU A 46 -11.80 15.44 -8.24
N CYS A 47 -12.93 15.21 -7.56
CA CYS A 47 -14.24 15.21 -8.21
C CYS A 47 -14.61 16.61 -8.75
N GLU A 48 -14.32 17.66 -7.99
CA GLU A 48 -14.52 19.05 -8.43
C GLU A 48 -13.64 19.38 -9.64
N GLN A 49 -12.37 18.99 -9.61
CA GLN A 49 -11.41 19.25 -10.69
C GLN A 49 -11.87 18.65 -12.02
N MET A 50 -12.39 17.41 -12.01
CA MET A 50 -12.94 16.76 -13.20
C MET A 50 -14.24 17.41 -13.70
N THR A 51 -15.07 17.94 -12.80
CA THR A 51 -16.36 18.54 -13.19
C THR A 51 -16.24 19.97 -13.69
N ILE A 52 -15.29 20.75 -13.16
CA ILE A 52 -15.03 22.14 -13.54
C ILE A 52 -14.15 22.23 -14.79
N SER A 53 -13.16 21.34 -14.91
CA SER A 53 -12.20 21.36 -16.02
C SER A 53 -12.84 20.84 -17.30
N ARG A 54 -12.95 21.71 -18.31
CA ARG A 54 -13.51 21.34 -19.62
C ARG A 54 -12.40 20.82 -20.53
N GLY A 55 -12.55 19.58 -20.99
CA GLY A 55 -11.62 18.99 -21.95
C GLY A 55 -10.26 18.63 -21.34
N LEU A 56 -10.24 18.38 -20.03
CA LEU A 56 -9.05 17.96 -19.30
C LEU A 56 -8.45 16.70 -19.94
N LYS A 57 -7.16 16.73 -20.26
CA LYS A 57 -6.40 15.59 -20.76
C LYS A 57 -5.79 14.80 -19.61
N ALA A 58 -5.43 13.55 -19.89
CA ALA A 58 -4.80 12.68 -18.90
C ALA A 58 -3.48 13.26 -18.37
N GLU A 59 -2.64 13.83 -19.25
CA GLU A 59 -1.37 14.49 -18.89
C GLU A 59 -1.60 15.67 -17.94
N GLU A 60 -2.61 16.51 -18.19
CA GLU A 60 -2.92 17.66 -17.33
C GLU A 60 -3.44 17.21 -15.95
N LEU A 61 -4.25 16.14 -15.92
CA LEU A 61 -4.73 15.59 -14.66
C LEU A 61 -3.61 14.88 -13.90
N GLU A 62 -2.70 14.18 -14.59
CA GLU A 62 -1.51 13.57 -13.99
C GLU A 62 -0.62 14.61 -13.33
N GLU A 63 -0.24 15.68 -14.05
CA GLU A 63 0.56 16.76 -13.47
C GLU A 63 -0.10 17.35 -12.22
N TRP A 64 -1.43 17.52 -12.26
CA TRP A 64 -2.20 17.97 -11.12
C TRP A 64 -2.17 16.97 -9.95
N LEU A 65 -2.40 15.68 -10.21
CA LEU A 65 -2.34 14.62 -9.20
C LEU A 65 -0.95 14.59 -8.55
N THR A 66 0.12 14.57 -9.36
CA THR A 66 1.50 14.54 -8.89
C THR A 66 1.83 15.76 -8.02
N ASN A 67 1.36 16.95 -8.39
CA ASN A 67 1.54 18.15 -7.57
C ASN A 67 0.84 18.04 -6.21
N VAL A 68 -0.40 17.52 -6.17
CA VAL A 68 -1.11 17.31 -4.90
C VAL A 68 -0.42 16.26 -4.04
N LEU A 69 0.00 15.14 -4.64
CA LEU A 69 0.73 14.09 -3.92
C LEU A 69 2.03 14.63 -3.31
N TYR A 70 2.79 15.45 -4.06
CA TYR A 70 4.01 16.05 -3.57
C TYR A 70 3.78 17.06 -2.45
N HIS A 71 2.82 17.99 -2.63
CA HIS A 71 2.63 19.10 -1.68
C HIS A 71 1.82 18.73 -0.44
N ASP A 72 0.81 17.89 -0.58
CA ASP A 72 -0.10 17.56 0.52
C ASP A 72 0.24 16.23 1.21
N PHE A 73 0.85 15.30 0.49
CA PHE A 73 1.16 13.95 0.98
C PHE A 73 2.67 13.63 1.06
N ASP A 74 3.56 14.57 0.72
CA ASP A 74 5.02 14.34 0.66
C ASP A 74 5.38 13.06 -0.13
N LEU A 75 4.61 12.78 -1.19
CA LEU A 75 4.65 11.53 -1.94
C LEU A 75 5.10 11.79 -3.39
N ILE A 76 6.10 11.03 -3.82
CA ILE A 76 6.57 10.97 -5.20
C ILE A 76 6.41 9.52 -5.68
N LEU A 77 5.69 9.34 -6.79
CA LEU A 77 5.49 8.04 -7.44
C LEU A 77 6.18 8.06 -8.80
N GLU A 78 7.15 7.16 -9.00
CA GLU A 78 7.96 7.07 -10.23
C GLU A 78 7.56 5.87 -11.12
N ASP A 79 6.45 5.21 -10.82
CA ASP A 79 5.98 3.97 -11.45
C ASP A 79 4.92 4.18 -12.55
N ASP A 80 4.78 5.41 -13.06
CA ASP A 80 3.75 5.85 -14.02
C ASP A 80 2.31 5.59 -13.56
N SER A 81 2.08 5.25 -12.28
CA SER A 81 0.74 4.94 -11.77
C SER A 81 -0.17 6.17 -11.75
N SER A 82 0.38 7.36 -11.51
CA SER A 82 -0.35 8.64 -11.58
C SER A 82 -1.03 8.85 -12.94
N TYR A 83 -0.32 8.58 -14.04
CA TYR A 83 -0.88 8.70 -15.40
C TYR A 83 -1.99 7.67 -15.63
N GLN A 84 -1.77 6.42 -15.21
CA GLN A 84 -2.76 5.36 -15.37
C GLN A 84 -4.05 5.68 -14.62
N ILE A 85 -3.94 6.22 -13.41
CA ILE A 85 -5.08 6.66 -12.60
C ILE A 85 -5.77 7.86 -13.25
N ALA A 86 -5.02 8.86 -13.71
CA ALA A 86 -5.58 10.01 -14.42
C ALA A 86 -6.39 9.59 -15.65
N PHE A 87 -5.82 8.72 -16.49
CA PHE A 87 -6.49 8.20 -17.68
C PHE A 87 -7.77 7.44 -17.30
N PHE A 88 -7.70 6.54 -16.33
CA PHE A 88 -8.82 5.72 -15.88
C PHE A 88 -9.97 6.58 -15.32
N LEU A 89 -9.64 7.62 -14.54
CA LEU A 89 -10.61 8.57 -14.00
C LEU A 89 -11.34 9.33 -15.12
N LEU A 90 -10.61 9.82 -16.13
CA LEU A 90 -11.20 10.54 -17.26
C LEU A 90 -12.06 9.64 -18.13
N GLU A 91 -11.66 8.38 -18.35
CA GLU A 91 -12.47 7.41 -19.09
C GLU A 91 -13.82 7.16 -18.38
N GLY A 92 -13.77 6.90 -17.06
CA GLY A 92 -14.98 6.71 -16.25
C GLY A 92 -15.86 7.96 -16.18
N PHE A 93 -15.25 9.14 -16.02
CA PHE A 93 -15.95 10.41 -16.07
C PHE A 93 -16.67 10.62 -17.41
N GLY A 94 -16.05 10.21 -18.52
CA GLY A 94 -16.66 10.19 -19.85
C GLY A 94 -17.92 9.32 -19.91
N TYR A 95 -17.88 8.12 -19.34
CA TYR A 95 -19.08 7.25 -19.26
C TYR A 95 -20.17 7.86 -18.39
N ILE A 96 -19.83 8.44 -17.24
CA ILE A 96 -20.78 9.09 -16.32
C ILE A 96 -21.45 10.28 -17.00
N LYS A 97 -20.68 11.13 -17.69
CA LYS A 97 -21.21 12.30 -18.40
C LYS A 97 -22.19 11.93 -19.52
N ASN A 98 -21.99 10.76 -20.13
CA ASN A 98 -22.84 10.25 -21.20
C ASN A 98 -23.98 9.33 -20.70
N ASN A 99 -24.14 9.16 -19.38
CA ASN A 99 -25.06 8.19 -18.76
C ASN A 99 -24.88 6.75 -19.31
N ASN A 100 -23.65 6.37 -19.65
CA ASN A 100 -23.33 5.02 -20.12
C ASN A 100 -22.95 4.13 -18.92
N GLU A 101 -23.97 3.64 -18.22
CA GLU A 101 -23.80 2.78 -17.04
C GLU A 101 -23.10 1.45 -17.38
N GLN A 102 -23.36 0.88 -18.55
CA GLN A 102 -22.74 -0.38 -18.97
C GLN A 102 -21.23 -0.23 -19.16
N GLY A 103 -20.80 0.85 -19.83
CA GLY A 103 -19.38 1.17 -20.02
C GLY A 103 -18.68 1.40 -18.68
N LEU A 104 -19.33 2.12 -17.77
CA LEU A 104 -18.81 2.35 -16.42
C LEU A 104 -18.66 1.05 -15.63
N GLN A 105 -19.65 0.15 -15.67
CA GLN A 105 -19.58 -1.14 -14.99
C GLN A 105 -18.46 -2.03 -15.55
N GLN A 106 -18.29 -2.07 -16.88
CA GLN A 106 -17.18 -2.79 -17.51
C GLN A 106 -15.84 -2.19 -17.09
N LEU A 107 -15.73 -0.87 -17.03
CA LEU A 107 -14.53 -0.20 -16.56
C LEU A 107 -14.23 -0.54 -15.09
N MET A 108 -15.25 -0.46 -14.21
CA MET A 108 -15.12 -0.85 -12.80
C MET A 108 -14.72 -2.31 -12.61
N SER A 109 -15.14 -3.22 -13.49
CA SER A 109 -14.74 -4.64 -13.41
C SER A 109 -13.25 -4.88 -13.68
N LYS A 110 -12.53 -3.90 -14.25
CA LYS A 110 -11.07 -3.95 -14.39
C LYS A 110 -10.35 -3.63 -13.08
N LEU A 111 -11.02 -2.96 -12.13
CA LEU A 111 -10.45 -2.71 -10.82
C LEU A 111 -10.55 -3.98 -9.97
N PRO A 112 -9.52 -4.28 -9.17
CA PRO A 112 -9.57 -5.40 -8.24
C PRO A 112 -10.72 -5.24 -7.24
N SER A 113 -11.31 -6.37 -6.86
CA SER A 113 -12.31 -6.44 -5.81
C SER A 113 -11.72 -6.05 -4.46
N ASP A 114 -12.58 -5.70 -3.50
CA ASP A 114 -12.14 -5.29 -2.16
C ASP A 114 -11.38 -6.41 -1.47
N GLU A 115 -11.83 -7.63 -1.71
CA GLU A 115 -11.24 -8.86 -1.20
C GLU A 115 -9.85 -9.12 -1.79
N GLU A 116 -9.67 -8.85 -3.09
CA GLU A 116 -8.37 -8.97 -3.76
C GLU A 116 -7.38 -7.92 -3.23
N LEU A 117 -7.83 -6.67 -3.09
CA LEU A 117 -7.02 -5.61 -2.47
C LEU A 117 -6.63 -5.95 -1.02
N ALA A 118 -7.57 -6.50 -0.23
CA ALA A 118 -7.31 -6.93 1.14
C ALA A 118 -6.36 -8.14 1.23
N LYS A 119 -6.37 -9.03 0.23
CA LYS A 119 -5.45 -10.17 0.15
C LYS A 119 -4.04 -9.70 -0.20
N VAL A 120 -3.89 -8.85 -1.21
CA VAL A 120 -2.58 -8.28 -1.61
C VAL A 120 -1.95 -7.52 -0.45
N LYS A 121 -2.74 -6.71 0.28
CA LYS A 121 -2.25 -6.01 1.47
C LYS A 121 -1.74 -6.96 2.55
N ARG A 122 -2.42 -8.08 2.81
CA ARG A 122 -1.98 -9.10 3.77
C ARG A 122 -0.71 -9.85 3.32
N GLU A 123 -0.61 -10.20 2.05
CA GLU A 123 0.58 -10.88 1.50
C GLU A 123 1.80 -9.96 1.50
N SER A 124 1.62 -8.65 1.26
CA SER A 124 2.73 -7.69 1.32
C SER A 124 3.28 -7.48 2.75
N VAL A 125 2.46 -7.68 3.78
CA VAL A 125 2.88 -7.62 5.19
C VAL A 125 3.54 -8.93 5.64
N ARG A 126 3.06 -10.08 5.14
CA ARG A 126 3.65 -11.40 5.43
C ARG A 126 5.06 -11.61 4.87
N GLY A 127 5.54 -10.73 4.00
CA GLY A 127 6.96 -10.70 3.58
C GLY A 127 7.92 -10.21 4.67
N ALA A 128 7.43 -9.60 5.75
CA ALA A 128 8.23 -9.05 6.84
C ALA A 128 8.19 -9.89 8.14
N GLU A 129 7.33 -10.91 8.21
CA GLU A 129 7.09 -11.69 9.43
C GLU A 129 6.85 -13.16 9.04
N ASN A 130 7.93 -13.92 8.84
CA ASN A 130 7.87 -15.37 8.98
C ASN A 130 8.34 -15.70 10.39
N GLU A 131 7.38 -15.91 11.30
CA GLU A 131 7.50 -16.74 12.50
C GLU A 131 6.08 -16.88 13.10
N ASP A 132 5.17 -17.49 12.33
CA ASP A 132 4.05 -18.23 12.93
C ASP A 132 4.58 -19.65 13.17
N GLU A 133 5.25 -19.86 14.31
CA GLU A 133 5.40 -21.19 14.89
C GLU A 133 4.04 -21.59 15.49
N ASP A 134 3.29 -22.38 14.72
CA ASP A 134 2.40 -23.41 15.26
C ASP A 134 3.28 -24.30 16.16
N ASP A 135 3.17 -24.16 17.47
CA ASP A 135 3.70 -25.18 18.39
C ASP A 135 2.54 -25.77 19.19
N GLU A 136 2.12 -26.93 18.69
CA GLU A 136 1.17 -27.85 19.29
C GLU A 136 1.79 -28.40 20.59
N ASP A 137 1.11 -28.15 21.71
CA ASP A 137 0.90 -29.05 22.84
C ASP A 137 1.97 -30.15 23.05
N MET A 138 2.95 -29.89 23.91
CA MET A 138 3.76 -30.95 24.52
C MET A 138 3.76 -30.82 26.06
N GLU A 139 3.04 -31.75 26.68
CA GLU A 139 2.98 -31.99 28.12
C GLU A 139 4.38 -32.12 28.75
N ILE A 140 4.60 -31.37 29.82
CA ILE A 140 5.80 -31.38 30.66
C ILE A 140 5.64 -32.51 31.69
N PRO A 141 6.50 -33.54 31.74
CA PRO A 141 6.66 -34.32 32.95
C PRO A 141 7.66 -33.62 33.87
N GLU A 142 7.19 -33.29 35.08
CA GLU A 142 8.02 -32.97 36.24
C GLU A 142 8.92 -34.17 36.57
N ASP A 143 10.21 -33.94 36.74
CA ASP A 143 11.03 -34.80 37.60
C ASP A 143 12.05 -33.94 38.37
N GLU A 144 12.16 -34.27 39.64
CA GLU A 144 12.83 -33.55 40.72
C GLU A 144 14.35 -33.80 40.75
N GLU A 145 15.01 -33.15 41.71
CA GLU A 145 16.34 -33.46 42.30
C GLU A 145 17.54 -32.53 41.95
N GLU A 146 17.72 -31.56 42.85
CA GLU A 146 18.91 -31.35 43.72
C GLU A 146 20.33 -31.05 43.18
N GLU A 147 20.85 -29.92 43.69
CA GLU A 147 22.18 -29.67 44.28
C GLU A 147 23.43 -29.35 43.39
N GLU A 148 23.91 -28.12 43.61
CA GLU A 148 25.29 -27.61 43.74
C GLU A 148 26.42 -27.88 42.68
N GLY A 149 26.98 -26.78 42.15
CA GLY A 149 28.39 -26.70 41.71
C GLY A 149 28.68 -25.87 40.43
N PRO A 150 29.69 -24.97 40.40
CA PRO A 150 29.94 -24.07 39.27
C PRO A 150 30.96 -24.65 38.28
N SER A 151 30.66 -24.67 36.97
CA SER A 151 31.64 -24.86 35.88
C SER A 151 31.02 -24.54 34.51
N GLU A 152 31.60 -23.61 33.75
CA GLU A 152 31.35 -23.45 32.30
C GLU A 152 31.75 -24.72 31.53
N PRO A 153 31.10 -25.02 30.38
CA PRO A 153 31.66 -24.54 29.11
C PRO A 153 30.58 -24.02 28.14
N ARG A 154 30.73 -22.77 27.68
CA ARG A 154 30.03 -22.24 26.50
C ARG A 154 30.43 -23.05 25.26
N GLY A 155 29.42 -23.51 24.52
CA GLY A 155 29.55 -24.22 23.25
C GLY A 155 30.28 -23.43 22.15
N PRO A 156 30.56 -24.09 21.01
CA PRO A 156 31.54 -23.64 20.03
C PRO A 156 31.13 -22.31 19.38
N GLN A 157 31.89 -21.24 19.67
CA GLN A 157 31.69 -19.94 19.05
C GLN A 157 32.09 -19.98 17.56
N ARG A 158 31.16 -19.61 16.67
CA ARG A 158 31.47 -19.25 15.28
C ARG A 158 32.42 -18.05 15.30
N GLN A 159 33.62 -18.20 14.78
CA GLN A 159 34.54 -17.09 14.60
C GLN A 159 34.02 -16.18 13.49
N VAL A 160 33.64 -14.97 13.87
CA VAL A 160 33.43 -13.85 12.96
C VAL A 160 34.78 -13.16 12.74
N VAL A 161 35.26 -13.18 11.50
CA VAL A 161 36.42 -12.39 11.07
C VAL A 161 35.86 -11.09 10.50
N VAL A 162 36.34 -9.97 11.03
CA VAL A 162 35.98 -8.63 10.55
C VAL A 162 37.15 -8.14 9.71
N ASP A 163 36.88 -7.82 8.45
CA ASP A 163 37.88 -7.27 7.54
C ASP A 163 38.10 -5.76 7.79
N ASP A 164 39.20 -5.20 7.26
CA ASP A 164 39.59 -3.80 7.45
C ASP A 164 38.54 -2.78 6.90
N ASP A 165 37.66 -3.24 6.01
CA ASP A 165 36.51 -2.48 5.47
C ASP A 165 35.22 -2.61 6.31
N GLY A 166 35.27 -3.23 7.50
CA GLY A 166 34.14 -3.30 8.44
C GLY A 166 33.01 -4.28 8.06
N TRP A 167 33.18 -5.05 6.99
CA TRP A 167 32.26 -6.13 6.62
C TRP A 167 32.64 -7.45 7.30
N THR A 168 31.63 -8.20 7.74
CA THR A 168 31.80 -9.48 8.43
C THR A 168 31.36 -10.63 7.54
N THR A 169 32.28 -11.56 7.24
CA THR A 169 31.98 -12.74 6.42
C THR A 169 31.68 -13.96 7.28
N ILE A 170 30.50 -14.57 7.13
CA ILE A 170 30.11 -15.79 7.87
C ILE A 170 30.50 -17.03 7.05
N THR A 171 31.48 -17.78 7.54
CA THR A 171 31.85 -19.08 6.95
C THR A 171 31.15 -20.24 7.67
N LYS A 172 30.48 -21.12 6.92
CA LYS A 172 29.98 -22.41 7.45
C LYS A 172 31.10 -23.44 7.36
N ARG A 173 31.35 -24.14 8.47
CA ARG A 173 32.31 -25.23 8.54
C ARG A 173 31.73 -26.46 7.82
N GLN A 174 32.48 -27.02 6.86
CA GLN A 174 32.20 -28.34 6.30
C GLN A 174 32.61 -29.45 7.25
#